data_AF-A0A971UDB5-F1
#
_entry.id   AF-A0A971UDB5-F1
#
_cell.length_a   1.000
_cell.length_b   1.000
_cell.length_c   1.000
_cell.angle_alpha   90.00
_cell.angle_beta   90.00
_cell.angle_gamma   90.00
#
_symmetry.space_group_name_H-M   'P 1'
#
loop_
_entity.id
_entity.type
_entity.pdbx_description
1 polymer ?
#
loop_
_entity_poly.entity_id
_entity_poly.type
_entity_poly.pdbx_seq_one_letter_code
_entity_poly.pdbx_strand_id
1 'polypeptide(L)'
;MPAKNKKTELIRKLREGKYQFHVYPQRTEVFIGRRSIGSIVGMKEQSGRHCFRLACDSRRTPRTYRGRAQAAQALEMIDDLKRLAKQGRWSVEEMIIRSWDEKPRASQVSDAE
;
A
#
# COMPACT_ATOMS: atom_id res chain seq x y z
N MET A 1 6.94 17.79 29.63
CA MET A 1 5.65 17.11 29.82
C MET A 1 5.54 15.96 28.83
N PRO A 2 5.31 14.70 29.24
CA PRO A 2 5.11 13.62 28.27
C PRO A 2 3.66 13.69 27.78
N ALA A 3 3.49 13.87 26.46
CA ALA A 3 2.19 13.86 25.83
C ALA A 3 1.53 12.48 26.07
N LYS A 4 0.37 12.51 26.72
CA LYS A 4 -0.48 11.35 26.97
C LYS A 4 -0.65 10.54 25.68
N ASN A 5 -0.27 9.27 25.72
CA ASN A 5 -0.62 8.26 24.73
C ASN A 5 -2.15 8.21 24.61
N LYS A 6 -2.74 9.05 23.74
CA LYS A 6 -4.14 8.91 23.35
C LYS A 6 -4.24 7.57 22.67
N LYS A 7 -4.88 6.59 23.32
CA LYS A 7 -5.28 5.33 22.68
C LYS A 7 -5.94 5.71 21.35
N THR A 8 -5.33 5.31 20.25
CA THR A 8 -5.88 5.57 18.92
C THR A 8 -7.12 4.70 18.77
N GLU A 9 -8.29 5.26 19.04
CA GLU A 9 -9.55 4.52 18.94
C GLU A 9 -9.87 4.19 17.48
N LEU A 10 -10.38 2.97 17.28
CA LEU A 10 -10.86 2.53 15.99
C LEU A 10 -12.19 3.22 15.70
N ILE A 11 -12.23 4.04 14.64
CA ILE A 11 -13.43 4.77 14.23
C ILE A 11 -14.39 3.84 13.50
N ARG A 12 -13.87 3.03 12.56
CA ARG A 12 -14.73 2.22 11.68
C ARG A 12 -14.02 0.99 11.16
N LYS A 13 -14.78 -0.11 11.02
CA LYS A 13 -14.39 -1.28 10.23
C LYS A 13 -15.12 -1.25 8.90
N LEU A 14 -14.38 -1.39 7.81
CA LEU A 14 -14.91 -1.47 6.45
C LEU A 14 -14.41 -2.76 5.79
N ARG A 15 -15.18 -3.27 4.83
CA ARG A 15 -14.78 -4.41 4.00
C ARG A 15 -14.99 -4.06 2.53
N GLU A 16 -14.00 -4.36 1.70
CA GLU A 16 -14.06 -4.17 0.25
C GLU A 16 -13.36 -5.36 -0.40
N GLY A 17 -14.14 -6.25 -1.04
CA GLY A 17 -13.63 -7.53 -1.55
C GLY A 17 -12.95 -8.36 -0.45
N LYS A 18 -11.68 -8.71 -0.69
CA LYS A 18 -10.84 -9.49 0.25
C LYS A 18 -10.20 -8.68 1.38
N TYR A 19 -10.27 -7.35 1.31
CA TYR A 19 -9.61 -6.45 2.27
C TYR A 19 -10.54 -6.04 3.40
N GLN A 20 -10.00 -6.04 4.62
CA GLN A 20 -10.62 -5.40 5.78
C GLN A 20 -9.84 -4.14 6.14
N PHE A 21 -10.55 -3.05 6.39
CA PHE A 21 -9.96 -1.75 6.72
C PHE A 21 -10.38 -1.33 8.11
N HIS A 22 -9.39 -1.10 8.96
CA HIS A 22 -9.57 -0.56 10.30
C HIS A 22 -9.18 0.93 10.27
N VAL A 23 -10.19 1.80 10.27
CA VAL A 23 -10.03 3.25 10.12
C VAL A 23 -9.76 3.89 11.48
N TYR A 24 -8.61 4.52 11.63
CA TYR A 24 -8.21 5.33 12.77
C TYR A 24 -8.12 6.82 12.37
N PRO A 25 -8.06 7.77 13.33
CA PRO A 25 -8.01 9.21 13.01
C PRO A 25 -6.88 9.61 12.06
N GLN A 26 -5.71 8.97 12.16
CA GLN A 26 -4.51 9.36 11.41
C GLN A 26 -4.15 8.39 10.27
N ARG A 27 -4.72 7.18 10.27
CA ARG A 27 -4.38 6.12 9.30
C ARG A 27 -5.50 5.10 9.19
N THR A 28 -5.52 4.36 8.11
CA THR A 28 -6.36 3.17 7.96
C THR A 28 -5.45 1.96 7.86
N GLU A 29 -5.56 1.04 8.79
CA GLU A 29 -4.82 -0.23 8.75
C GLU A 29 -5.56 -1.22 7.84
N VAL A 30 -4.82 -1.98 7.05
CA VAL A 30 -5.35 -2.85 6.01
C VAL A 30 -4.99 -4.29 6.33
N PHE A 31 -5.99 -5.17 6.23
CA PHE A 31 -5.87 -6.60 6.55
C PHE A 31 -6.34 -7.48 5.40
N ILE A 32 -5.70 -8.64 5.24
CA ILE A 32 -6.19 -9.77 4.44
C ILE A 32 -6.45 -10.93 5.40
N GLY A 33 -7.71 -11.31 5.57
CA GLY A 33 -8.12 -12.24 6.62
C GLY A 33 -7.78 -11.67 8.01
N ARG A 34 -6.90 -12.34 8.76
CA ARG A 34 -6.42 -11.90 10.09
C ARG A 34 -5.08 -11.17 10.06
N ARG A 35 -4.45 -11.04 8.89
CA ARG A 35 -3.07 -10.57 8.73
C ARG A 35 -3.06 -9.09 8.32
N SER A 36 -2.37 -8.26 9.09
CA SER A 36 -2.11 -6.85 8.73
C SER A 36 -1.06 -6.80 7.62
N ILE A 37 -1.36 -6.09 6.53
CA ILE A 37 -0.46 -5.91 5.38
C ILE A 37 0.15 -4.51 5.32
N GLY A 38 -0.28 -3.61 6.22
CA GLY A 38 0.23 -2.24 6.31
C GLY A 38 -0.88 -1.24 6.58
N SER A 39 -0.59 0.04 6.32
CA SER A 39 -1.57 1.12 6.49
C SER A 39 -1.51 2.12 5.36
N ILE A 40 -2.66 2.74 5.11
CA ILE A 40 -2.85 3.82 4.16
C ILE A 40 -3.24 5.10 4.90
N VAL A 41 -2.86 6.24 4.35
CA VAL A 41 -3.18 7.56 4.91
C VAL A 41 -4.06 8.29 3.91
N GLY A 42 -5.20 8.80 4.39
CA GLY A 42 -6.09 9.62 3.59
C GLY A 42 -5.44 10.96 3.24
N MET A 43 -5.53 11.33 1.98
CA MET A 43 -4.98 12.57 1.41
C MET A 43 -6.06 13.24 0.56
N LYS A 44 -5.84 14.52 0.23
CA LYS A 44 -6.63 15.23 -0.79
C LYS A 44 -5.70 15.66 -1.91
N GLU A 45 -6.06 15.36 -3.15
CA GLU A 45 -5.41 15.93 -4.34
C GLU A 45 -5.67 17.45 -4.38
N GLN A 46 -4.87 18.20 -5.16
CA GLN A 46 -5.12 19.63 -5.41
C GLN A 46 -6.51 19.89 -6.01
N SER A 47 -7.04 18.92 -6.77
CA SER A 47 -8.40 18.92 -7.31
C SER A 47 -9.51 18.77 -6.26
N GLY A 48 -9.16 18.58 -4.98
CA GLY A 48 -10.09 18.31 -3.88
C GLY A 48 -10.52 16.85 -3.76
N ARG A 49 -10.14 15.98 -4.71
CA ARG A 49 -10.49 14.56 -4.71
C ARG A 49 -9.78 13.82 -3.58
N HIS A 50 -10.52 12.93 -2.91
CA HIS A 50 -9.97 12.04 -1.90
C HIS A 50 -9.08 10.97 -2.53
N CYS A 51 -7.86 10.84 -2.04
CA CYS A 51 -6.93 9.81 -2.45
C CYS A 51 -6.24 9.21 -1.22
N PHE A 52 -5.45 8.16 -1.44
CA PHE A 52 -4.73 7.48 -0.37
C PHE A 52 -3.26 7.36 -0.76
N ARG A 53 -2.36 7.55 0.20
CA ARG A 53 -0.96 7.17 0.06
C ARG A 53 -0.66 5.98 0.95
N LEU A 54 0.39 5.24 0.65
CA LEU A 54 0.88 4.20 1.54
C LEU A 54 1.63 4.84 2.70
N ALA A 55 1.41 4.36 3.93
CA ALA A 55 2.09 4.91 5.10
C ALA A 55 3.60 4.68 5.07
N CYS A 56 4.05 3.61 4.41
CA CYS A 56 5.48 3.30 4.21
C CYS A 56 6.15 4.11 3.09
N ASP A 57 5.39 4.90 2.32
CA ASP A 57 5.95 5.77 1.29
C ASP A 57 6.40 7.10 1.90
N SER A 58 7.72 7.21 2.13
CA SER A 58 8.38 8.36 2.75
C SER A 58 8.88 9.41 1.76
N ARG A 59 8.59 9.26 0.47
CA ARG A 59 9.01 10.23 -0.55
C ARG A 59 8.36 11.61 -0.30
N ARG A 60 9.07 12.68 -0.70
CA ARG A 60 8.54 14.06 -0.67
C ARG A 60 7.20 14.17 -1.41
N THR A 61 7.09 13.50 -2.55
CA THR A 61 5.87 13.38 -3.35
C THR A 61 5.49 11.89 -3.41
N PRO A 62 4.72 11.38 -2.44
CA PRO A 62 4.36 9.97 -2.38
C PRO A 62 3.41 9.61 -3.53
N ARG A 63 3.42 8.34 -3.93
CA ARG A 63 2.44 7.84 -4.90
C ARG A 63 1.07 7.79 -4.23
N THR A 64 0.06 8.30 -4.94
CA THR A 64 -1.33 8.29 -4.49
C THR A 64 -2.19 7.34 -5.32
N TYR A 65 -3.23 6.83 -4.69
CA TYR A 65 -4.16 5.86 -5.25
C TYR A 65 -5.59 6.38 -5.09
N ARG A 66 -6.40 6.20 -6.13
CA ARG A 66 -7.80 6.63 -6.15
C ARG A 66 -8.67 5.48 -5.65
N GLY A 67 -8.81 5.41 -4.33
CA GLY A 67 -9.63 4.39 -3.65
C GLY A 67 -8.82 3.50 -2.71
N ARG A 68 -9.52 2.97 -1.69
CA ARG A 68 -8.89 2.13 -0.67
C ARG A 68 -8.47 0.78 -1.21
N ALA A 69 -9.31 0.14 -2.05
CA ALA A 69 -8.97 -1.12 -2.71
C ALA A 69 -7.69 -1.02 -3.57
N GLN A 70 -7.51 0.04 -4.36
CA GLN A 70 -6.29 0.22 -5.15
C GLN A 70 -5.04 0.40 -4.26
N ALA A 71 -5.16 1.18 -3.19
CA ALA A 71 -4.07 1.33 -2.23
C ALA A 71 -3.76 0.02 -1.50
N ALA A 72 -4.79 -0.79 -1.18
CA ALA A 72 -4.65 -2.10 -0.57
C ALA A 72 -3.97 -3.12 -1.49
N GLN A 73 -4.30 -3.12 -2.79
CA GLN A 73 -3.60 -3.95 -3.79
C GLN A 73 -2.10 -3.62 -3.84
N ALA A 74 -1.74 -2.33 -3.82
CA ALA A 74 -0.34 -1.95 -3.77
C ALA A 74 0.37 -2.39 -2.48
N LEU A 75 -0.32 -2.37 -1.33
CA LEU A 75 0.22 -2.91 -0.08
C LEU A 75 0.37 -4.43 -0.13
N GLU A 76 -0.56 -5.15 -0.76
CA GLU A 76 -0.46 -6.60 -0.92
C GLU A 76 0.78 -6.98 -1.72
N MET A 77 1.02 -6.32 -2.86
CA MET A 77 2.23 -6.56 -3.66
C MET A 77 3.52 -6.33 -2.85
N ILE A 78 3.56 -5.24 -2.06
CA ILE A 78 4.72 -4.95 -1.19
C ILE A 78 4.87 -6.02 -0.11
N ASP A 79 3.78 -6.46 0.48
CA ASP A 79 3.80 -7.48 1.53
C ASP A 79 4.24 -8.84 0.99
N ASP A 80 3.76 -9.24 -0.18
CA ASP A 80 4.19 -10.48 -0.85
C ASP A 80 5.67 -10.42 -1.19
N LEU A 81 6.16 -9.29 -1.72
CA LEU A 81 7.60 -9.07 -1.92
C LEU A 81 8.41 -9.17 -0.62
N LYS A 82 7.92 -8.59 0.48
CA LYS A 82 8.58 -8.71 1.80
C LYS A 82 8.60 -10.15 2.29
N ARG A 83 7.52 -10.90 2.09
CA ARG A 83 7.45 -12.32 2.46
C ARG A 83 8.44 -13.14 1.64
N LEU A 84 8.47 -12.95 0.33
CA LEU A 84 9.38 -13.65 -0.56
C LEU A 84 10.84 -13.31 -0.24
N ALA A 85 11.15 -12.04 0.06
CA ALA A 85 12.48 -11.64 0.52
C ALA A 85 12.88 -12.36 1.82
N LYS A 86 11.96 -12.47 2.78
CA LYS A 86 12.19 -13.21 4.04
C LYS A 86 12.35 -14.72 3.84
N GLN A 87 11.60 -15.31 2.90
CA GLN A 87 11.61 -16.75 2.64
C GLN A 87 12.76 -17.18 1.73
N GLY A 88 13.17 -16.32 0.80
CA GLY A 88 13.97 -16.68 -0.38
C GLY A 88 15.40 -16.14 -0.41
N ARG A 89 15.88 -15.42 0.61
CA ARG A 89 17.24 -14.82 0.62
C ARG A 89 17.52 -13.99 -0.65
N TRP A 90 16.51 -13.32 -1.21
CA TRP A 90 16.74 -12.49 -2.38
C TRP A 90 17.52 -11.26 -2.01
N SER A 91 18.52 -10.99 -2.84
CA SER A 91 19.19 -9.70 -2.86
C SER A 91 18.20 -8.58 -3.22
N VAL A 92 18.52 -7.34 -2.89
CA VAL A 92 17.67 -6.19 -3.21
C VAL A 92 17.50 -6.07 -4.73
N GLU A 93 18.54 -6.39 -5.48
CA GLU A 93 18.60 -6.41 -6.94
C GLU A 93 17.59 -7.39 -7.54
N GLU A 94 17.52 -8.62 -7.02
CA GLU A 94 16.55 -9.63 -7.46
C GLU A 94 15.09 -9.22 -7.18
N MET A 95 14.84 -8.55 -6.05
CA MET A 95 13.52 -8.00 -5.75
C MET A 95 13.10 -6.93 -6.75
N ILE A 96 14.03 -6.04 -7.13
CA ILE A 96 13.79 -4.98 -8.10
C ILE A 96 13.47 -5.58 -9.48
N ILE A 97 14.30 -6.52 -9.96
CA ILE A 97 14.12 -7.18 -11.26
C ILE A 97 12.75 -7.86 -11.34
N ARG A 98 12.36 -8.64 -10.33
CA ARG A 98 11.07 -9.32 -10.32
C ARG A 98 9.89 -8.35 -10.27
N SER A 99 10.02 -7.22 -9.56
CA SER A 99 9.00 -6.17 -9.57
C SER A 99 8.87 -5.45 -10.93
N TRP A 100 9.91 -5.53 -11.76
CA TRP A 100 9.93 -4.99 -13.11
C TRP A 100 9.42 -5.97 -14.16
N ASP A 101 9.63 -7.28 -13.99
CA ASP A 101 9.18 -8.31 -14.93
C ASP A 101 7.65 -8.38 -15.09
N GLU A 102 6.90 -7.94 -14.08
CA GLU A 102 5.43 -7.79 -14.18
C GLU A 102 5.01 -6.58 -15.02
N LYS A 103 5.94 -5.73 -15.45
CA LYS A 103 5.69 -4.64 -16.39
C LYS A 103 6.08 -5.09 -17.80
N PRO A 104 5.36 -4.63 -18.84
CA PRO A 104 5.73 -4.96 -20.22
C PRO A 104 7.18 -4.56 -20.46
N ARG A 105 7.98 -5.51 -20.95
CA ARG A 105 9.36 -5.22 -21.35
C ARG A 105 9.30 -4.28 -22.56
N ALA A 106 10.24 -3.34 -22.66
CA ALA A 106 10.29 -2.43 -23.81
C ALA A 106 10.35 -3.20 -25.16
N SER A 107 10.94 -4.39 -25.17
CA SER A 107 10.99 -5.29 -26.32
C SER A 107 9.70 -6.07 -26.60
N GLN A 108 8.70 -6.01 -25.72
CA GLN A 108 7.37 -6.60 -25.89
C GLN A 108 6.33 -5.56 -26.34
N VAL A 109 6.72 -4.29 -26.43
CA VAL A 109 5.92 -3.24 -27.05
C VAL A 109 6.22 -3.26 -28.56
N SER A 110 5.82 -4.32 -29.23
CA SER A 110 5.77 -4.38 -30.69
C SER A 110 4.31 -4.34 -31.13
N ASP A 111 3.98 -3.24 -31.80
CA ASP A 111 2.91 -3.02 -32.77
C ASP A 111 1.46 -3.30 -32.31
N ALA A 112 0.91 -2.32 -31.58
CA ALA A 112 -0.52 -2.06 -31.60
C ALA A 112 -0.74 -0.64 -32.15
N GLU A 113 -0.56 -0.50 -33.47
CA GLU A 113 -1.28 0.50 -34.27
C GLU A 113 -2.58 -0.13 -34.78
#